data_AF-A0A227PED6-F1
#
_entry.id   AF-A0A227PED6-F1
#
_cell.length_a   1.000
_cell.length_b   1.000
_cell.length_c   1.000
_cell.angle_alpha   90.00
_cell.angle_beta   90.00
_cell.angle_gamma   90.00
#
_symmetry.space_group_name_H-M   'P 1'
#
loop_
_entity.id
_entity.type
_entity.pdbx_description
1 polymer ?
#
loop_
_entity_poly.entity_id
_entity_poly.type
_entity_poly.pdbx_seq_one_letter_code
_entity_poly.pdbx_strand_id
1 'polypeptide(L)'
;MVACSSTDGNDSGKNSVTDNYFNPPTWIQGTWKEDTTGAILIFTTNDIKYSFNNNTTSFSREITKFSYDYPQQISSTSNLYIVDFTQGLKGTLVRFNFVNESGTKIKSQGYLAGNYTKQ
;
A
#
# COMPACT_ATOMS: atom_id res chain seq x y z
N MET A 1 24.77 -30.26 43.87
CA MET A 1 24.71 -28.79 43.88
C MET A 1 24.75 -28.36 42.41
N VAL A 2 23.63 -27.96 41.81
CA VAL A 2 23.08 -26.57 41.80
C VAL A 2 24.11 -25.61 41.17
N ALA A 3 23.88 -24.92 40.05
CA ALA A 3 22.62 -24.33 39.57
C ALA A 3 22.58 -24.15 38.03
N CYS A 4 21.39 -24.25 37.46
CA CYS A 4 20.98 -23.38 36.36
C CYS A 4 20.94 -21.93 36.87
N SER A 5 21.55 -21.00 36.15
CA SER A 5 21.43 -19.56 36.38
C SER A 5 21.75 -18.86 35.06
N SER A 6 21.01 -17.90 34.53
CA SER A 6 19.65 -17.40 34.71
C SER A 6 19.43 -16.48 33.50
N THR A 7 18.18 -16.35 33.06
CA THR A 7 17.73 -15.55 31.94
C THR A 7 18.23 -14.09 31.96
N ASP A 8 18.75 -13.64 30.81
CA ASP A 8 18.62 -12.29 30.25
C ASP A 8 18.60 -12.51 28.72
N GLY A 9 17.49 -12.36 27.99
CA GLY A 9 16.57 -11.25 28.05
C GLY A 9 17.06 -10.10 27.17
N ASN A 10 17.38 -10.36 25.89
CA ASN A 10 17.28 -9.38 24.80
C ASN A 10 17.40 -10.08 23.44
N ASP A 11 16.32 -10.76 23.06
CA ASP A 11 15.95 -10.87 21.65
C ASP A 11 15.78 -9.43 21.16
N SER A 12 16.81 -8.90 20.49
CA SER A 12 16.75 -7.58 19.88
C SER A 12 15.88 -7.70 18.64
N GLY A 13 14.58 -7.85 18.89
CA GLY A 13 13.53 -7.81 17.90
C GLY A 13 13.64 -6.48 17.16
N LYS A 14 13.85 -6.60 15.85
CA LYS A 14 13.41 -5.69 14.80
C LYS A 14 13.41 -4.21 15.20
N ASN A 15 14.50 -3.53 14.90
CA ASN A 15 14.37 -2.15 14.44
C ASN A 15 15.18 -1.99 13.16
N SER A 16 14.82 -2.75 12.13
CA SER A 16 14.90 -2.18 10.79
C SER A 16 13.94 -1.01 10.82
N VAL A 17 14.49 0.18 11.03
CA VAL A 17 13.91 1.42 10.54
C VAL A 17 13.89 1.22 9.02
N THR A 18 12.88 0.51 8.53
CA THR A 18 12.56 0.47 7.11
C THR A 18 12.30 1.91 6.76
N ASP A 19 13.18 2.47 5.93
CA ASP A 19 12.91 3.75 5.30
C ASP A 19 11.48 3.68 4.74
N ASN A 20 10.55 4.41 5.37
CA ASN A 20 9.11 4.40 5.08
C ASN A 20 8.78 5.06 3.73
N TYR A 21 9.60 4.83 2.73
CA TYR A 21 9.32 5.21 1.36
C TYR A 21 8.24 4.27 0.83
N PHE A 22 7.05 4.82 0.57
CA PHE A 22 6.13 4.21 -0.36
C PHE A 22 6.92 3.90 -1.63
N ASN A 23 7.10 2.62 -1.95
CA ASN A 23 7.78 2.17 -3.15
C ASN A 23 7.07 0.92 -3.69
N PRO A 24 5.98 1.10 -4.44
CA PRO A 24 5.18 -0.01 -4.93
C PRO A 24 6.02 -0.88 -5.88
N PRO A 25 5.82 -2.20 -5.89
CA PRO A 25 6.60 -3.11 -6.71
C PRO A 25 6.47 -2.77 -8.20
N THR A 26 7.54 -2.98 -8.98
CA THR A 26 7.61 -2.55 -10.39
C THR A 26 6.49 -3.11 -11.25
N TRP A 27 5.96 -4.30 -10.93
CA TRP A 27 4.85 -4.90 -11.67
C TRP A 27 3.56 -4.08 -11.58
N ILE A 28 3.28 -3.44 -10.44
CA ILE A 28 2.06 -2.65 -10.24
C ILE A 28 2.22 -1.21 -10.71
N GLN A 29 3.45 -0.73 -10.92
CA GLN A 29 3.69 0.61 -11.43
C GLN A 29 3.10 0.80 -12.84
N GLY A 30 2.55 2.00 -13.07
CA GLY A 30 1.90 2.38 -14.32
C GLY A 30 0.43 2.76 -14.14
N THR A 31 -0.28 2.82 -15.27
CA THR A 31 -1.68 3.24 -15.36
C THR A 31 -2.57 2.01 -15.54
N TRP A 32 -3.65 1.97 -14.77
CA TRP A 32 -4.60 0.87 -14.71
C TRP A 32 -6.00 1.42 -14.83
N LYS A 33 -6.79 0.87 -15.74
CA LYS A 33 -8.18 1.27 -15.95
C LYS A 33 -9.10 0.19 -15.40
N GLU A 34 -10.05 0.58 -14.56
CA GLU A 34 -11.07 -0.33 -14.04
C GLU A 34 -12.06 -0.68 -15.15
N ASP A 35 -12.34 -1.97 -15.29
CA ASP A 35 -13.05 -2.51 -16.45
C ASP A 35 -14.53 -2.06 -16.53
N THR A 36 -15.17 -1.77 -15.39
CA THR A 36 -16.62 -1.50 -15.31
C THR A 36 -16.96 -0.01 -15.38
N THR A 37 -16.30 0.78 -14.55
CA THR A 37 -16.52 2.21 -14.31
C THR A 37 -15.62 3.08 -15.18
N GLY A 38 -14.53 2.52 -15.71
CA GLY A 38 -13.51 3.27 -16.44
C GLY A 38 -12.65 4.16 -15.54
N ALA A 39 -12.73 4.01 -14.21
CA ALA A 39 -11.86 4.71 -13.28
C ALA A 39 -10.39 4.38 -13.53
N ILE A 40 -9.50 5.34 -13.30
CA ILE A 40 -8.07 5.20 -13.57
C ILE A 40 -7.30 5.21 -12.25
N LEU A 41 -6.51 4.17 -12.02
CA LEU A 41 -5.49 4.09 -10.98
C LEU A 41 -4.11 4.29 -11.59
N ILE A 42 -3.31 5.18 -11.01
CA ILE A 42 -1.94 5.44 -11.44
C ILE A 42 -1.02 5.17 -10.25
N PHE A 43 -0.19 4.15 -10.38
CA PHE A 43 0.86 3.84 -9.42
C PHE A 43 2.16 4.44 -9.90
N THR A 44 2.66 5.40 -9.12
CA THR A 44 4.00 5.97 -9.30
C THR A 44 4.91 5.45 -8.20
N THR A 45 6.21 5.75 -8.28
CA THR A 45 7.16 5.34 -7.24
C THR A 45 6.78 5.85 -5.85
N ASN A 46 6.11 7.01 -5.73
CA ASN A 46 5.87 7.69 -4.44
C ASN A 46 4.39 8.00 -4.16
N ASP A 47 3.47 7.58 -5.03
CA ASP A 47 2.06 7.95 -4.92
C ASP A 47 1.15 6.95 -5.64
N ILE A 48 -0.06 6.80 -5.13
CA ILE A 48 -1.20 6.18 -5.82
C ILE A 48 -2.17 7.30 -6.12
N LYS A 49 -2.55 7.45 -7.39
CA LYS A 49 -3.56 8.41 -7.82
C LYS A 49 -4.78 7.67 -8.29
N TYR A 50 -5.95 8.15 -7.91
CA TYR A 50 -7.23 7.67 -8.39
C TYR A 50 -7.94 8.79 -9.14
N SER A 51 -8.36 8.52 -10.37
CA SER A 51 -9.11 9.47 -11.20
C SER A 51 -10.43 8.86 -11.64
N PHE A 52 -11.52 9.53 -11.33
CA PHE A 52 -12.87 9.14 -11.73
C PHE A 52 -13.75 10.38 -11.94
N ASN A 53 -14.51 10.42 -13.03
CA ASN A 53 -15.42 11.53 -13.36
C ASN A 53 -14.81 12.93 -13.21
N ASN A 54 -13.64 13.16 -13.81
CA ASN A 54 -12.86 14.41 -13.73
C ASN A 54 -12.37 14.81 -12.32
N ASN A 55 -12.55 13.96 -11.31
CA ASN A 55 -11.97 14.15 -9.99
C ASN A 55 -10.72 13.27 -9.86
N THR A 56 -9.60 13.86 -9.44
CA THR A 56 -8.34 13.15 -9.21
C THR A 56 -7.91 13.31 -7.76
N THR A 57 -7.74 12.19 -7.08
CA THR A 57 -7.28 12.09 -5.69
C THR A 57 -5.88 11.49 -5.66
N SER A 58 -4.98 12.06 -4.86
CA SER A 58 -3.62 11.57 -4.64
C SER A 58 -3.51 11.11 -3.19
N PHE A 59 -3.27 9.83 -2.99
CA PHE A 59 -3.31 9.24 -1.65
C PHE A 59 -2.10 9.66 -0.81
N SER A 60 -0.93 9.90 -1.40
CA SER A 60 0.22 10.43 -0.65
C SER A 60 -0.01 11.88 -0.18
N ARG A 61 -0.66 12.71 -1.01
CA ARG A 61 -1.03 14.08 -0.61
C ARG A 61 -2.08 14.11 0.50
N GLU A 62 -3.05 13.19 0.46
CA GLU A 62 -4.07 13.14 1.50
C GLU A 62 -3.50 12.75 2.87
N ILE A 63 -2.51 11.85 2.93
CA ILE A 63 -1.84 11.54 4.19
C ILE A 63 -1.15 12.78 4.78
N THR A 64 -0.37 13.50 3.95
CA THR A 64 0.37 14.69 4.41
C THR A 64 -0.54 15.82 4.90
N LYS A 65 -1.80 15.87 4.43
CA LYS A 65 -2.75 16.92 4.81
C LYS A 65 -3.33 16.72 6.21
N PHE A 66 -3.40 15.48 6.71
CA PHE A 66 -4.22 15.19 7.89
C PHE A 66 -3.50 14.50 9.03
N SER A 67 -2.47 13.71 8.79
CA SER A 67 -1.92 12.86 9.85
C SER A 67 -0.39 12.88 9.98
N TYR A 68 0.37 13.49 9.05
CA TYR A 68 1.85 13.38 9.01
C TYR A 68 2.36 11.93 9.06
N ASP A 69 1.48 10.95 8.90
CA ASP A 69 1.82 9.55 8.89
C ASP A 69 2.51 9.21 7.57
N TYR A 70 3.15 8.05 7.54
CA TYR A 70 3.66 7.49 6.30
C TYR A 70 2.78 6.31 5.89
N PRO A 71 2.58 6.10 4.58
CA PRO A 71 1.90 4.89 4.12
C PRO A 71 2.67 3.65 4.59
N GLN A 72 1.95 2.67 5.11
CA GLN A 72 2.54 1.47 5.67
C GLN A 72 2.40 0.32 4.67
N GLN A 73 3.52 -0.15 4.14
CA GLN A 73 3.53 -1.36 3.31
C GLN A 73 3.36 -2.58 4.21
N ILE A 74 2.28 -3.34 4.01
CA ILE A 74 1.97 -4.56 4.76
C ILE A 74 2.51 -5.80 4.04
N SER A 75 2.44 -5.81 2.70
CA SER A 75 2.97 -6.91 1.88
C SER A 75 3.40 -6.39 0.50
N SER A 76 4.53 -6.86 0.00
CA SER A 76 5.01 -6.59 -1.35
C SER A 76 5.72 -7.83 -1.88
N THR A 77 5.01 -8.59 -2.70
CA THR A 77 5.48 -9.83 -3.32
C THR A 77 5.24 -9.77 -4.83
N SER A 78 5.62 -10.82 -5.57
CA SER A 78 5.35 -10.90 -7.01
C SER A 78 3.85 -10.95 -7.35
N ASN A 79 3.02 -11.42 -6.41
CA ASN A 79 1.61 -11.74 -6.66
C ASN A 79 0.64 -10.88 -5.85
N LEU A 80 1.12 -10.21 -4.80
CA LEU A 80 0.30 -9.51 -3.83
C LEU A 80 1.01 -8.24 -3.36
N TYR A 81 0.29 -7.12 -3.40
CA TYR A 81 0.71 -5.85 -2.84
C TYR A 81 -0.39 -5.31 -1.91
N ILE A 82 -0.06 -5.12 -0.63
CA ILE A 82 -0.96 -4.58 0.38
C ILE A 82 -0.29 -3.37 1.03
N VAL A 83 -1.00 -2.26 1.05
CA VAL A 83 -0.52 -1.00 1.62
C VAL A 83 -1.66 -0.25 2.30
N ASP A 84 -1.34 0.32 3.46
CA ASP A 84 -2.25 1.12 4.26
C ASP A 84 -1.92 2.61 4.13
N PHE A 85 -2.96 3.42 3.92
CA PHE A 85 -2.89 4.87 3.87
C PHE A 85 -3.80 5.43 4.96
N THR A 86 -3.34 6.38 5.76
CA THR A 86 -4.22 7.14 6.65
C THR A 86 -4.86 8.31 5.90
N GLN A 87 -6.18 8.41 5.97
CA GLN A 87 -6.96 9.47 5.31
C GLN A 87 -7.87 10.20 6.29
N GLY A 88 -8.04 11.50 6.04
CA GLY A 88 -8.95 12.39 6.77
C GLY A 88 -8.47 12.79 8.17
N LEU A 89 -9.14 13.79 8.75
CA LEU A 89 -8.78 14.44 10.03
C LEU A 89 -8.69 13.49 11.24
N LYS A 90 -9.27 12.29 11.16
CA LYS A 90 -9.28 11.29 12.24
C LYS A 90 -8.27 10.16 12.03
N GLY A 91 -7.47 10.20 10.96
CA GLY A 91 -6.52 9.14 10.65
C GLY A 91 -7.22 7.81 10.34
N THR A 92 -8.29 7.84 9.54
CA THR A 92 -8.96 6.60 9.13
C THR A 92 -7.99 5.79 8.26
N LEU A 93 -7.72 4.56 8.67
CA LEU A 93 -6.84 3.66 7.93
C LEU A 93 -7.59 3.06 6.73
N VAL A 94 -7.05 3.29 5.54
CA VAL A 94 -7.54 2.78 4.26
C VAL A 94 -6.53 1.75 3.74
N ARG A 95 -6.97 0.49 3.68
CA ARG A 95 -6.16 -0.61 3.16
C ARG A 95 -6.45 -0.84 1.69
N PHE A 96 -5.40 -0.78 0.88
CA PHE A 96 -5.42 -1.26 -0.49
C PHE A 96 -4.81 -2.66 -0.55
N ASN A 97 -5.45 -3.54 -1.32
CA ASN A 97 -4.97 -4.89 -1.55
C ASN A 97 -5.09 -5.19 -3.05
N PHE A 98 -3.95 -5.36 -3.71
CA PHE A 98 -3.86 -5.63 -5.13
C PHE A 98 -3.24 -7.01 -5.35
N VAL A 99 -3.96 -7.85 -6.09
CA VAL A 99 -3.51 -9.16 -6.53
C VAL A 99 -3.11 -9.05 -8.00
N ASN A 100 -1.89 -9.48 -8.31
CA ASN A 100 -1.42 -9.62 -9.68
C ASN A 100 -2.04 -10.88 -10.30
N GLU A 101 -2.96 -10.71 -11.24
CA GLU A 101 -3.56 -11.83 -11.98
C GLU A 101 -2.72 -12.15 -13.24
N SER A 102 -2.15 -11.10 -13.85
CA SER A 102 -1.17 -11.21 -14.94
C SER A 102 -0.41 -9.88 -15.08
N GLY A 103 0.68 -9.86 -15.86
CA GLY A 103 1.46 -8.63 -16.11
C GLY A 103 0.64 -7.44 -16.68
N THR A 104 -0.59 -7.68 -17.14
CA THR A 104 -1.52 -6.66 -17.65
C THR A 104 -2.85 -6.60 -16.90
N LYS A 105 -3.07 -7.44 -15.87
CA LYS A 105 -4.31 -7.47 -15.08
C LYS A 105 -4.04 -7.54 -13.59
N ILE A 106 -4.71 -6.67 -12.84
CA ILE A 106 -4.71 -6.71 -11.38
C ILE A 106 -6.13 -6.71 -10.87
N LYS A 107 -6.30 -7.32 -9.70
CA LYS A 107 -7.55 -7.29 -8.94
C LYS A 107 -7.35 -6.53 -7.66
N SER A 108 -8.12 -5.48 -7.46
CA SER A 108 -8.20 -4.77 -6.18
C SER A 108 -9.26 -5.45 -5.30
N GLN A 109 -8.91 -5.70 -4.05
CA GLN A 109 -9.78 -6.24 -3.01
C GLN A 109 -9.88 -5.22 -1.87
N GLY A 110 -11.09 -4.91 -1.41
CA GLY A 110 -11.30 -3.90 -0.35
C GLY A 110 -11.53 -2.50 -0.91
N TYR A 111 -10.70 -1.52 -0.54
CA TYR A 111 -10.88 -0.15 -1.00
C TYR A 111 -10.58 -0.03 -2.51
N LEU A 112 -11.50 0.60 -3.26
CA LEU A 112 -11.51 0.60 -4.73
C LEU A 112 -11.50 -0.81 -5.33
N ALA A 113 -12.32 -1.72 -4.79
CA ALA A 113 -12.46 -3.06 -5.33
C ALA A 113 -12.88 -3.04 -6.80
N GLY A 114 -12.26 -3.91 -7.61
CA GLY A 114 -12.50 -3.97 -9.04
C GLY A 114 -11.40 -4.74 -9.77
N ASN A 115 -11.65 -5.02 -11.05
CA ASN A 115 -10.64 -5.57 -11.95
C ASN A 115 -10.09 -4.44 -12.79
N TYR A 116 -8.77 -4.40 -12.93
CA TYR A 116 -8.10 -3.34 -13.65
C TYR A 116 -7.17 -3.90 -14.72
N THR A 117 -7.21 -3.26 -15.88
CA THR A 117 -6.38 -3.58 -17.02
C THR A 117 -5.33 -2.50 -17.24
N LYS A 118 -4.07 -2.91 -17.40
CA LYS A 118 -2.96 -1.99 -17.68
C LYS A 118 -3.21 -1.26 -19.00
N GLN A 119 -3.00 0.06 -19.01
CA GLN A 119 -3.14 0.91 -20.21
C GLN A 119 -1.81 1.06 -20.95
#